data_AF-A0A920R690-F1
#
_entry.id   AF-A0A920R690-F1
#
_cell.length_a   1.000
_cell.length_b   1.000
_cell.length_c   1.000
_cell.angle_alpha   90.00
_cell.angle_beta   90.00
_cell.angle_gamma   90.00
#
_symmetry.space_group_name_H-M   'P 1'
#
loop_
_entity.id
_entity.type
_entity.pdbx_description
1 polymer ?
#
loop_
_entity_poly.entity_id
_entity_poly.type
_entity_poly.pdbx_seq_one_letter_code
_entity_poly.pdbx_strand_id
1 'polypeptide(L)'
;MHGSFQWFMEAYLSHGHEVGVVAASDDHLSRPGYSAPHRNSLAQRGGLGAVLAPERSRDAIFDGMKAKRTYATTGDRIILDFDVNGTGMGQRADYSDSRVVSGRAIGTAPLKSIQLLKNDEVIWEEEYLLENSASIEQQLLISFTSDPTPYFSGDAPRGWRHWAGDLNVTNATVIEAKSMDFFNPFTQAMVVDNNTISFRTNTRGDTSSILLTLTGVNENTMISFDLDETTETGSAPPFYRPHATIAATQTDIALSELEEGKITRTLAGPDYPEDAITVRRVITEGTKDISFSFDDPSFPDQGDYYYFKVEQANDAIAWSSPIWIGGFPSR
;
A
#
# COMPACT_ATOMS: atom_id res chain seq x y z
N MET A 1 15.41 -9.93 -1.85
CA MET A 1 14.02 -10.17 -1.40
C MET A 1 13.27 -8.90 -1.64
N HIS A 2 12.33 -8.88 -2.58
CA HIS A 2 11.61 -7.67 -2.94
C HIS A 2 10.22 -7.71 -2.30
N GLY A 3 9.78 -6.57 -1.79
CA GLY A 3 8.60 -6.40 -0.95
C GLY A 3 8.46 -4.93 -0.54
N SER A 4 7.27 -4.55 -0.07
CA SER A 4 7.05 -3.26 0.61
C SER A 4 6.73 -3.53 2.07
N PHE A 5 7.56 -3.04 3.01
CA PHE A 5 7.52 -3.47 4.40
C PHE A 5 7.45 -2.27 5.35
N GLN A 6 6.26 -1.68 5.49
CA GLN A 6 6.06 -0.53 6.38
C GLN A 6 6.43 -0.87 7.83
N TRP A 7 6.04 -2.06 8.32
CA TRP A 7 6.38 -2.55 9.66
C TRP A 7 7.88 -2.46 9.99
N PHE A 8 8.76 -2.56 8.98
CA PHE A 8 10.19 -2.51 9.21
C PHE A 8 10.63 -1.11 9.61
N MET A 9 10.03 -0.06 9.03
CA MET A 9 10.26 1.31 9.48
C MET A 9 9.71 1.54 10.89
N GLU A 10 8.46 1.14 11.11
CA GLU A 10 7.75 1.25 12.41
C GLU A 10 8.55 0.59 13.54
N ALA A 11 9.14 -0.58 13.27
CA ALA A 11 10.03 -1.25 14.21
C ALA A 11 11.24 -0.39 14.64
N TYR A 12 11.83 0.41 13.75
CA TYR A 12 12.91 1.33 14.15
C TYR A 12 12.38 2.55 14.91
N LEU A 13 11.27 3.13 14.44
CA LEU A 13 10.71 4.35 15.03
C LEU A 13 10.19 4.11 16.46
N SER A 14 9.47 3.02 16.68
CA SER A 14 9.00 2.57 18.00
C SER A 14 10.13 2.31 19.00
N HIS A 15 11.36 2.01 18.55
CA HIS A 15 12.55 1.88 19.39
C HIS A 15 13.36 3.18 19.54
N GLY A 16 12.79 4.32 19.10
CA GLY A 16 13.39 5.64 19.24
C GLY A 16 14.52 5.94 18.25
N HIS A 17 14.66 5.15 17.18
CA HIS A 17 15.62 5.44 16.13
C HIS A 17 15.12 6.54 15.19
N GLU A 18 16.00 7.48 14.85
CA GLU A 18 15.71 8.49 13.84
C GLU A 18 16.22 8.03 12.47
N VAL A 19 15.36 7.37 11.71
CA VAL A 19 15.67 6.87 10.37
C VAL A 19 14.88 7.61 9.28
N GLY A 20 15.51 7.83 8.13
CA GLY A 20 14.84 8.29 6.93
C GLY A 20 14.41 7.10 6.07
N VAL A 21 13.44 7.31 5.20
CA VAL A 21 12.89 6.27 4.34
C VAL A 21 13.37 6.45 2.91
N VAL A 22 13.81 5.36 2.30
CA VAL A 22 14.18 5.29 0.88
C VAL A 22 13.68 3.96 0.31
N ALA A 23 13.34 3.96 -0.98
CA ALA A 23 13.10 2.74 -1.73
C ALA A 23 14.15 2.60 -2.83
N ALA A 24 14.43 1.36 -3.21
CA ALA A 24 15.34 1.05 -4.30
C ALA A 24 14.84 -0.18 -5.05
N SER A 25 15.31 -0.32 -6.28
CA SER A 25 14.88 -1.39 -7.16
C SER A 25 15.52 -2.74 -6.84
N ASP A 26 16.65 -2.73 -6.12
CA ASP A 26 17.52 -3.90 -5.87
C ASP A 26 17.70 -4.72 -7.16
N ASP A 27 17.99 -4.01 -8.25
CA ASP A 27 18.10 -4.61 -9.58
C ASP A 27 19.48 -5.28 -9.74
N HIS A 28 19.45 -6.54 -10.18
CA HIS A 28 20.65 -7.32 -10.51
C HIS A 28 20.89 -7.40 -12.03
N LEU A 29 20.07 -6.72 -12.84
CA LEU A 29 20.13 -6.73 -14.30
C LEU A 29 20.96 -5.59 -14.89
N SER A 30 21.67 -4.84 -14.02
CA SER A 30 22.47 -3.66 -14.41
C SER A 30 21.66 -2.57 -15.11
N ARG A 31 20.40 -2.40 -14.72
CA ARG A 31 19.48 -1.37 -15.21
C ARG A 31 18.93 -0.55 -14.03
N PRO A 32 19.69 0.46 -13.56
CA PRO A 32 19.28 1.26 -12.39
C PRO A 32 17.86 1.81 -12.52
N GLY A 33 17.00 1.46 -11.55
CA GLY A 33 15.61 1.92 -11.50
C GLY A 33 14.64 1.21 -12.46
N TYR A 34 15.09 0.21 -13.23
CA TYR A 34 14.24 -0.57 -14.13
C TYR A 34 14.36 -2.07 -13.83
N SER A 35 13.75 -2.49 -12.71
CA SER A 35 13.57 -3.91 -12.38
C SER A 35 12.42 -4.49 -13.19
N ALA A 36 12.70 -4.95 -14.41
CA ALA A 36 11.73 -5.71 -15.18
C ALA A 36 11.55 -7.11 -14.54
N PRO A 37 10.32 -7.62 -14.43
CA PRO A 37 10.10 -8.95 -13.89
C PRO A 37 10.78 -10.04 -14.73
N HIS A 38 11.50 -10.94 -14.06
CA HIS A 38 12.16 -12.08 -14.70
C HIS A 38 11.57 -13.40 -14.21
N ARG A 39 11.61 -14.44 -15.06
CA ARG A 39 11.00 -15.78 -14.85
C ARG A 39 11.22 -16.40 -13.46
N ASN A 40 12.34 -16.09 -12.80
CA ASN A 40 12.79 -16.74 -11.56
C ASN A 40 13.22 -15.72 -10.48
N SER A 41 12.95 -14.42 -10.65
CA SER A 41 13.37 -13.40 -9.67
C SER A 41 12.18 -12.75 -8.97
N LEU A 42 12.45 -12.33 -7.75
CA LEU A 42 11.57 -11.62 -6.82
C LEU A 42 11.12 -10.28 -7.40
N ALA A 43 10.19 -10.28 -8.36
CA ALA A 43 9.90 -9.08 -9.12
C ALA A 43 8.57 -8.44 -8.73
N GLN A 44 8.64 -7.54 -7.75
CA GLN A 44 7.75 -6.38 -7.69
C GLN A 44 8.34 -5.26 -8.54
N ARG A 45 7.52 -4.27 -8.91
CA ARG A 45 8.02 -3.05 -9.53
C ARG A 45 9.02 -2.38 -8.58
N GLY A 46 10.22 -2.08 -9.08
CA GLY A 46 11.29 -1.52 -8.26
C GLY A 46 10.91 -0.15 -7.69
N GLY A 47 11.08 0.02 -6.39
CA GLY A 47 10.80 1.29 -5.73
C GLY A 47 11.80 2.38 -6.09
N LEU A 48 11.40 3.64 -5.92
CA LEU A 48 12.24 4.83 -6.14
C LEU A 48 12.36 5.63 -4.84
N GLY A 49 13.60 5.94 -4.47
CA GLY A 49 13.91 6.91 -3.44
C GLY A 49 13.96 8.31 -4.02
N ALA A 50 13.36 9.26 -3.30
CA ALA A 50 13.45 10.68 -3.59
C ALA A 50 14.25 11.39 -2.51
N VAL A 51 14.96 12.44 -2.89
CA VAL A 51 15.81 13.24 -2.00
C VAL A 51 15.52 14.70 -2.23
N LEU A 52 15.13 15.41 -1.18
CA LEU A 52 15.02 16.86 -1.18
C LEU A 52 16.44 17.45 -1.10
N ALA A 53 16.87 18.08 -2.17
CA ALA A 53 18.16 18.76 -2.27
C ALA A 53 17.98 20.14 -2.90
N PRO A 54 18.73 21.16 -2.47
CA PRO A 54 18.65 22.50 -3.04
C PRO A 54 19.08 22.55 -4.52
N GLU A 55 19.86 21.57 -4.96
CA GLU A 55 20.33 21.44 -6.34
C GLU A 55 20.55 19.97 -6.72
N ARG A 56 20.59 19.71 -8.02
CA ARG A 56 20.88 18.38 -8.59
C ARG A 56 22.40 18.16 -8.70
N SER A 57 23.11 18.22 -7.57
CA SER A 57 24.52 17.86 -7.47
C SER A 57 24.71 16.62 -6.60
N ARG A 58 25.78 15.87 -6.83
CA ARG A 58 26.09 14.66 -6.04
C ARG A 58 26.17 14.99 -4.55
N ASP A 59 26.85 16.06 -4.21
CA ASP A 59 27.12 16.44 -2.82
C ASP A 59 25.82 16.92 -2.14
N ALA A 60 25.00 17.73 -2.82
CA ALA A 60 23.70 18.17 -2.28
C ALA A 60 22.73 16.99 -2.07
N ILE A 61 22.69 16.02 -3.00
CA ILE A 61 21.88 14.80 -2.84
C ILE A 61 22.39 13.99 -1.65
N PHE A 62 23.71 13.79 -1.54
CA PHE A 62 24.29 13.03 -0.44
C PHE A 62 24.05 13.71 0.92
N ASP A 63 24.11 15.03 0.98
CA ASP A 63 23.78 15.80 2.17
C ASP A 63 22.29 15.69 2.53
N GLY A 64 21.38 15.74 1.54
CA GLY A 64 19.95 15.49 1.74
C GLY A 64 19.67 14.10 2.31
N MET A 65 20.34 13.06 1.80
CA MET A 65 20.23 11.70 2.32
C MET A 65 20.73 11.59 3.77
N LYS A 66 21.91 12.15 4.09
CA LYS A 66 22.43 12.18 5.47
C LYS A 66 21.49 12.91 6.43
N ALA A 67 20.83 13.96 5.94
CA ALA A 67 19.83 14.72 6.68
C ALA A 67 18.45 14.03 6.72
N LYS A 68 18.31 12.80 6.19
CA LYS A 68 17.06 12.02 6.14
C LYS A 68 15.93 12.71 5.37
N ARG A 69 16.25 13.73 4.56
CA ARG A 69 15.31 14.51 3.75
C ARG A 69 14.93 13.73 2.49
N THR A 70 14.33 12.57 2.73
CA THR A 70 14.05 11.56 1.73
C THR A 70 12.61 11.08 1.86
N TYR A 71 12.14 10.40 0.84
CA TYR A 71 10.89 9.63 0.90
C TYR A 71 10.97 8.48 -0.09
N ALA A 72 10.09 7.50 0.09
CA ALA A 72 10.04 6.27 -0.69
C ALA A 72 8.77 6.21 -1.55
N THR A 73 8.87 5.56 -2.70
CA THR A 73 7.74 5.23 -3.57
C THR A 73 7.87 3.79 -4.08
N THR A 74 6.74 3.14 -4.40
CA THR A 74 6.72 1.79 -5.01
C THR A 74 6.97 1.80 -6.53
N GLY A 75 7.58 2.88 -7.05
CA GLY A 75 8.06 2.95 -8.43
C GLY A 75 7.39 4.04 -9.29
N ASP A 76 6.28 4.60 -8.83
CA ASP A 76 5.70 5.81 -9.43
C ASP A 76 6.38 7.06 -8.87
N ARG A 77 6.56 8.07 -9.73
CA ARG A 77 7.22 9.34 -9.37
C ARG A 77 6.24 10.27 -8.64
N ILE A 78 5.72 9.81 -7.52
CA ILE A 78 4.88 10.57 -6.61
C ILE A 78 5.75 11.68 -5.98
N ILE A 79 5.22 12.89 -5.89
CA ILE A 79 5.87 14.01 -5.19
C ILE A 79 5.20 14.15 -3.83
N LEU A 80 6.00 14.04 -2.77
CA LEU A 80 5.57 14.27 -1.39
C LEU A 80 6.33 15.45 -0.81
N ASP A 81 5.62 16.30 -0.08
CA ASP A 81 6.19 17.35 0.76
C ASP A 81 5.29 17.54 1.98
N PHE A 82 5.87 17.65 3.17
CA PHE A 82 5.12 17.97 4.37
C PHE A 82 6.00 18.56 5.45
N ASP A 83 5.36 19.31 6.34
CA ASP A 83 5.97 19.95 7.49
C ASP A 83 5.08 19.86 8.72
N VAL A 84 5.70 19.95 9.90
CA VAL A 84 5.02 20.22 11.17
C VAL A 84 5.54 21.54 11.69
N ASN A 85 4.64 22.53 11.80
CA ASN A 85 4.98 23.90 12.21
C ASN A 85 6.17 24.50 11.43
N GLY A 86 6.26 24.26 10.12
CA GLY A 86 7.34 24.74 9.25
C GLY A 86 8.63 23.90 9.27
N THR A 87 8.71 22.85 10.10
CA THR A 87 9.84 21.91 10.09
C THR A 87 9.56 20.77 9.12
N GLY A 88 10.42 20.55 8.12
CA GLY A 88 10.18 19.57 7.05
C GLY A 88 10.64 18.14 7.35
N MET A 89 10.26 17.23 6.45
CA MET A 89 10.59 15.79 6.50
C MET A 89 12.05 15.47 6.85
N GLY A 90 12.25 14.46 7.69
CA GLY A 90 13.58 13.99 8.08
C GLY A 90 14.25 14.84 9.15
N GLN A 91 13.56 15.86 9.66
CA GLN A 91 14.08 16.78 10.66
C GLN A 91 13.33 16.65 12.00
N ARG A 92 13.86 17.33 13.02
CA ARG A 92 13.28 17.41 14.35
C ARG A 92 12.81 18.84 14.60
N ALA A 93 11.53 18.99 14.91
CA ALA A 93 10.92 20.24 15.31
C ALA A 93 11.11 20.45 16.82
N ASP A 94 11.07 21.71 17.25
CA ASP A 94 11.00 22.03 18.68
C ASP A 94 9.68 21.53 19.28
N TYR A 95 9.68 21.30 20.60
CA TYR A 95 8.45 20.97 21.31
C TYR A 95 7.44 22.12 21.20
N SER A 96 6.19 21.78 20.91
CA SER A 96 5.10 22.75 20.82
C SER A 96 3.79 22.12 21.27
N ASP A 97 3.01 22.88 22.03
CA ASP A 97 1.68 22.45 22.45
C ASP A 97 0.68 22.37 21.29
N SER A 98 0.89 23.22 20.27
CA SER A 98 0.10 23.26 19.04
C SER A 98 0.93 22.74 17.88
N ARG A 99 0.36 21.79 17.12
CA ARG A 99 1.04 21.13 15.99
C ARG A 99 0.11 21.13 14.80
N VAL A 100 0.46 21.98 13.83
CA VAL A 100 -0.19 22.02 12.53
C VAL A 100 0.66 21.21 11.56
N VAL A 101 0.09 20.15 11.04
CA VAL A 101 0.70 19.34 10.00
C VAL A 101 0.16 19.81 8.66
N SER A 102 1.04 20.24 7.76
CA SER A 102 0.68 20.62 6.39
C SER A 102 1.40 19.73 5.40
N GLY A 103 0.71 19.30 4.35
CA GLY A 103 1.31 18.40 3.37
C GLY A 103 0.71 18.54 1.99
N ARG A 104 1.45 18.04 1.00
CA ARG A 104 1.04 17.95 -0.39
C ARG A 104 1.51 16.64 -1.01
N ALA A 105 0.62 16.02 -1.77
CA ALA A 105 0.90 14.84 -2.56
C ALA A 105 0.53 15.10 -4.02
N ILE A 106 1.45 14.78 -4.94
CA ILE A 106 1.21 14.84 -6.38
C ILE A 106 1.48 13.47 -6.99
N GLY A 107 0.41 12.78 -7.36
CA GLY A 107 0.44 11.46 -7.97
C GLY A 107 0.63 11.50 -9.49
N THR A 108 0.96 10.35 -10.06
CA THR A 108 0.97 10.11 -11.52
C THR A 108 -0.39 9.61 -12.05
N ALA A 109 -1.23 9.15 -11.14
CA ALA A 109 -2.60 8.67 -11.24
C ALA A 109 -3.41 9.30 -10.08
N PRO A 110 -4.76 9.29 -10.13
CA PRO A 110 -5.57 9.85 -9.04
C PRO A 110 -5.16 9.31 -7.68
N LEU A 111 -5.15 10.18 -6.66
CA LEU A 111 -4.82 9.79 -5.29
C LEU A 111 -6.02 9.04 -4.71
N LYS A 112 -5.77 7.86 -4.15
CA LYS A 112 -6.75 7.00 -3.48
C LYS A 112 -6.98 7.49 -2.07
N SER A 113 -5.92 7.57 -1.28
CA SER A 113 -6.01 8.03 0.10
C SER A 113 -4.71 8.69 0.55
N ILE A 114 -4.85 9.53 1.58
CA ILE A 114 -3.74 10.06 2.36
C ILE A 114 -4.00 9.70 3.81
N GLN A 115 -3.02 9.08 4.46
CA GLN A 115 -3.02 8.77 5.88
C GLN A 115 -1.89 9.54 6.56
N LEU A 116 -2.21 10.28 7.62
CA LEU A 116 -1.25 10.90 8.52
C LEU A 116 -1.11 10.01 9.76
N LEU A 117 0.12 9.60 10.04
CA LEU A 117 0.45 8.73 11.16
C LEU A 117 1.24 9.52 12.20
N LYS A 118 0.92 9.26 13.47
CA LYS A 118 1.67 9.70 14.63
C LYS A 118 1.98 8.49 15.49
N ASN A 119 3.26 8.26 15.77
CA ASN A 119 3.70 7.12 16.58
C ASN A 119 3.13 5.78 16.08
N ASP A 120 3.15 5.60 14.76
CA ASP A 120 2.62 4.44 14.03
C ASP A 120 1.09 4.25 14.09
N GLU A 121 0.37 5.19 14.70
CA GLU A 121 -1.10 5.23 14.69
C GLU A 121 -1.63 6.23 13.66
N VAL A 122 -2.63 5.83 12.86
CA VAL A 122 -3.32 6.74 11.94
C VAL A 122 -4.15 7.73 12.75
N ILE A 123 -3.80 9.02 12.68
CA ILE A 123 -4.53 10.10 13.37
C ILE A 123 -5.46 10.89 12.45
N TRP A 124 -5.25 10.78 11.14
CA TRP A 124 -6.11 11.36 10.13
C TRP A 124 -6.00 10.56 8.83
N GLU A 125 -7.13 10.37 8.16
CA GLU A 125 -7.21 9.73 6.86
C GLU A 125 -8.29 10.40 6.02
N GLU A 126 -8.02 10.53 4.72
CA GLU A 126 -9.02 10.92 3.73
C GLU A 126 -8.94 10.01 2.50
N GLU A 127 -10.08 9.48 2.09
CA GLU A 127 -10.25 8.63 0.90
C GLU A 127 -10.91 9.45 -0.22
N TYR A 128 -10.20 9.64 -1.33
CA TYR A 128 -10.60 10.54 -2.41
C TYR A 128 -11.27 9.83 -3.58
N LEU A 129 -11.20 8.49 -3.63
CA LEU A 129 -11.78 7.71 -4.72
C LEU A 129 -12.95 6.83 -4.27
N LEU A 130 -13.40 6.94 -3.03
CA LEU A 130 -14.51 6.13 -2.53
C LEU A 130 -15.84 6.68 -3.04
N GLU A 131 -16.65 5.83 -3.66
CA GLU A 131 -18.02 6.18 -4.06
C GLU A 131 -19.03 5.51 -3.12
N ASN A 132 -19.76 6.33 -2.36
CA ASN A 132 -20.71 5.81 -1.38
C ASN A 132 -22.04 5.41 -2.02
N SER A 133 -22.37 5.94 -3.19
CA SER A 133 -23.66 5.78 -3.85
C SER A 133 -23.68 4.54 -4.74
N ALA A 134 -24.73 3.74 -4.62
CA ALA A 134 -24.99 2.65 -5.57
C ALA A 134 -25.65 3.20 -6.86
N SER A 135 -25.21 2.69 -8.00
CA SER A 135 -25.75 3.00 -9.33
C SER A 135 -25.89 1.72 -10.17
N ILE A 136 -26.61 1.80 -11.29
CA ILE A 136 -26.76 0.64 -12.21
C ILE A 136 -25.42 0.28 -12.84
N GLU A 137 -24.61 1.29 -13.17
CA GLU A 137 -23.23 1.14 -13.61
C GLU A 137 -22.30 1.46 -12.45
N GLN A 138 -21.39 0.54 -12.13
CA GLN A 138 -20.45 0.72 -11.02
C GLN A 138 -19.06 0.30 -11.46
N GLN A 139 -18.06 0.99 -10.92
CA GLN A 139 -16.68 0.53 -10.96
C GLN A 139 -16.30 0.06 -9.57
N LEU A 140 -15.82 -1.17 -9.50
CA LEU A 140 -15.43 -1.82 -8.26
C LEU A 140 -13.95 -2.14 -8.31
N LEU A 141 -13.20 -1.71 -7.31
CA LEU A 141 -11.84 -2.16 -7.09
C LEU A 141 -11.87 -3.35 -6.14
N ILE A 142 -11.40 -4.50 -6.64
CA ILE A 142 -11.23 -5.73 -5.88
C ILE A 142 -9.76 -5.82 -5.50
N SER A 143 -9.45 -5.68 -4.22
CA SER A 143 -8.09 -5.65 -3.70
C SER A 143 -7.81 -6.87 -2.82
N PHE A 144 -6.66 -7.49 -3.04
CA PHE A 144 -6.12 -8.57 -2.25
C PHE A 144 -5.01 -8.02 -1.36
N THR A 145 -5.06 -8.34 -0.07
CA THR A 145 -4.08 -7.86 0.91
C THR A 145 -3.64 -8.99 1.83
N SER A 146 -2.37 -8.95 2.23
CA SER A 146 -1.79 -9.89 3.18
C SER A 146 -0.79 -9.16 4.08
N ASP A 147 -0.80 -9.43 5.37
CA ASP A 147 0.20 -8.91 6.29
C ASP A 147 1.59 -9.53 6.00
N PRO A 148 2.62 -8.71 5.73
CA PRO A 148 3.99 -9.18 5.49
C PRO A 148 4.85 -9.27 6.77
N THR A 149 4.33 -8.89 7.93
CA THR A 149 5.08 -8.77 9.19
C THR A 149 5.64 -10.14 9.61
N PRO A 150 6.92 -10.23 10.03
CA PRO A 150 7.48 -11.47 10.52
C PRO A 150 6.69 -12.02 11.71
N TYR A 151 6.27 -13.28 11.62
CA TYR A 151 5.51 -13.94 12.68
C TYR A 151 6.34 -14.10 13.96
N PHE A 152 7.64 -14.39 13.83
CA PHE A 152 8.58 -14.45 14.95
C PHE A 152 9.54 -13.26 14.91
N SER A 153 9.94 -12.79 16.11
CA SER A 153 11.00 -11.78 16.23
C SER A 153 12.31 -12.30 15.64
N GLY A 154 12.96 -11.47 14.82
CA GLY A 154 14.20 -11.84 14.12
C GLY A 154 14.00 -12.73 12.89
N ASP A 155 12.75 -13.01 12.50
CA ASP A 155 12.42 -13.76 11.30
C ASP A 155 12.38 -12.85 10.06
N ALA A 156 12.47 -13.45 8.87
CA ALA A 156 12.24 -12.71 7.63
C ALA A 156 10.73 -12.40 7.44
N PRO A 157 10.39 -11.32 6.71
CA PRO A 157 9.00 -11.03 6.37
C PRO A 157 8.37 -12.18 5.60
N ARG A 158 7.04 -12.30 5.72
CA ARG A 158 6.25 -13.33 5.05
C ARG A 158 6.66 -13.47 3.59
N GLY A 159 6.67 -14.71 3.10
CA GLY A 159 6.75 -14.98 1.67
C GLY A 159 5.58 -14.35 0.91
N TRP A 160 5.61 -14.44 -0.42
CA TRP A 160 4.46 -14.08 -1.22
C TRP A 160 3.25 -14.91 -0.82
N ARG A 161 2.15 -14.21 -0.54
CA ARG A 161 0.82 -14.79 -0.53
C ARG A 161 0.32 -14.80 -1.98
N HIS A 162 0.14 -15.98 -2.54
CA HIS A 162 -0.39 -16.15 -3.88
C HIS A 162 -1.92 -16.10 -3.85
N TRP A 163 -2.53 -15.36 -4.75
CA TRP A 163 -3.98 -15.30 -4.93
C TRP A 163 -4.29 -15.87 -6.31
N ALA A 164 -4.99 -17.00 -6.37
CA ALA A 164 -5.34 -17.64 -7.63
C ALA A 164 -6.73 -18.24 -7.52
N GLY A 165 -7.44 -18.27 -8.64
CA GLY A 165 -8.78 -18.86 -8.73
C GLY A 165 -9.68 -18.04 -9.64
N ASP A 166 -10.98 -18.15 -9.40
CA ASP A 166 -12.03 -17.53 -10.20
C ASP A 166 -12.85 -16.53 -9.39
N LEU A 167 -13.13 -15.39 -10.01
CA LEU A 167 -14.14 -14.43 -9.57
C LEU A 167 -15.34 -14.52 -10.51
N ASN A 168 -16.54 -14.72 -9.96
CA ASN A 168 -17.78 -14.85 -10.71
C ASN A 168 -18.80 -13.77 -10.31
N VAL A 169 -19.35 -13.06 -11.28
CA VAL A 169 -20.39 -12.04 -11.05
C VAL A 169 -21.76 -12.57 -11.43
N THR A 170 -22.71 -12.51 -10.49
CA THR A 170 -24.10 -12.89 -10.72
C THR A 170 -25.04 -11.69 -10.56
N ASN A 171 -26.18 -11.73 -11.24
CA ASN A 171 -27.18 -10.65 -11.26
C ASN A 171 -26.62 -9.27 -11.65
N ALA A 172 -25.58 -9.24 -12.48
CA ALA A 172 -25.06 -8.07 -13.18
C ALA A 172 -24.25 -8.55 -14.41
N THR A 173 -23.78 -7.64 -15.24
CA THR A 173 -22.93 -7.94 -16.38
C THR A 173 -21.57 -7.28 -16.22
N VAL A 174 -20.51 -8.05 -16.40
CA VAL A 174 -19.14 -7.54 -16.49
C VAL A 174 -18.94 -6.90 -17.85
N ILE A 175 -18.62 -5.61 -17.85
CA ILE A 175 -18.28 -4.85 -19.06
C ILE A 175 -16.77 -4.90 -19.30
N GLU A 176 -15.98 -4.77 -18.25
CA GLU A 176 -14.53 -4.76 -18.32
C GLU A 176 -13.94 -5.26 -16.99
N ALA A 177 -12.83 -5.99 -17.06
CA ALA A 177 -11.95 -6.22 -15.93
C ALA A 177 -10.51 -5.86 -16.32
N LYS A 178 -9.84 -5.08 -15.46
CA LYS A 178 -8.50 -4.56 -15.69
C LYS A 178 -7.61 -4.85 -14.49
N SER A 179 -6.46 -5.48 -14.71
CA SER A 179 -5.44 -5.64 -13.69
C SER A 179 -4.73 -4.30 -13.41
N MET A 180 -4.54 -3.96 -12.13
CA MET A 180 -3.94 -2.68 -11.74
C MET A 180 -2.41 -2.76 -11.63
N ASP A 181 -1.89 -3.87 -11.13
CA ASP A 181 -0.48 -4.06 -10.75
C ASP A 181 0.14 -5.36 -11.31
N PHE A 182 -0.49 -5.98 -12.31
CA PHE A 182 -0.03 -7.26 -12.87
C PHE A 182 1.15 -7.03 -13.84
N PHE A 183 2.32 -6.72 -13.28
CA PHE A 183 3.53 -6.41 -14.05
C PHE A 183 4.31 -7.66 -14.48
N ASN A 184 4.17 -8.78 -13.76
CA ASN A 184 4.92 -10.01 -14.02
C ASN A 184 4.06 -11.08 -14.74
N PRO A 185 4.17 -11.22 -16.07
CA PRO A 185 3.35 -12.17 -16.84
C PRO A 185 3.65 -13.65 -16.54
N PHE A 186 4.70 -13.97 -15.77
CA PHE A 186 5.03 -15.35 -15.41
C PHE A 186 4.36 -15.82 -14.12
N THR A 187 4.00 -14.90 -13.23
CA THR A 187 3.38 -15.19 -11.94
C THR A 187 2.03 -14.51 -11.77
N GLN A 188 1.66 -13.63 -12.68
CA GLN A 188 0.39 -12.92 -12.69
C GLN A 188 -0.26 -13.07 -14.06
N ALA A 189 -1.56 -13.33 -14.06
CA ALA A 189 -2.35 -13.49 -15.28
C ALA A 189 -3.81 -13.21 -14.96
N MET A 190 -4.55 -12.77 -15.98
CA MET A 190 -5.99 -12.59 -15.90
C MET A 190 -6.61 -12.95 -17.24
N VAL A 191 -7.68 -13.73 -17.19
CA VAL A 191 -8.51 -14.09 -18.35
C VAL A 191 -9.94 -13.79 -17.99
N VAL A 192 -10.64 -13.10 -18.89
CA VAL A 192 -12.04 -12.69 -18.71
C VAL A 192 -12.88 -13.48 -19.71
N ASP A 193 -13.84 -14.24 -19.20
CA ASP A 193 -14.86 -14.93 -19.99
C ASP A 193 -16.25 -14.55 -19.46
N ASN A 194 -16.89 -13.61 -20.15
CA ASN A 194 -18.17 -13.02 -19.74
C ASN A 194 -18.11 -12.49 -18.30
N ASN A 195 -18.82 -13.14 -17.38
CA ASN A 195 -18.92 -12.76 -15.98
C ASN A 195 -17.91 -13.49 -15.07
N THR A 196 -17.05 -14.32 -15.64
CA THR A 196 -16.02 -15.06 -14.92
C THR A 196 -14.65 -14.48 -15.23
N ILE A 197 -13.89 -14.18 -14.18
CA ILE A 197 -12.51 -13.69 -14.26
C ILE A 197 -11.63 -14.70 -13.56
N SER A 198 -10.89 -15.48 -14.36
CA SER A 198 -9.83 -16.36 -13.85
C SER A 198 -8.57 -15.55 -13.69
N PHE A 199 -7.97 -15.56 -12.50
CA PHE A 199 -6.82 -14.73 -12.19
C PHE A 199 -5.76 -15.44 -11.38
N ARG A 200 -4.55 -14.91 -11.47
CA ARG A 200 -3.44 -15.20 -10.57
C ARG A 200 -2.72 -13.90 -10.28
N THR A 201 -2.49 -13.61 -9.00
CA THR A 201 -1.64 -12.52 -8.54
C THR A 201 -0.97 -12.87 -7.21
N ASN A 202 -0.14 -11.98 -6.67
CA ASN A 202 0.64 -12.24 -5.46
C ASN A 202 0.80 -10.94 -4.66
N THR A 203 0.77 -11.03 -3.34
CA THR A 203 1.01 -9.90 -2.45
C THR A 203 2.20 -10.19 -1.53
N ARG A 204 2.96 -9.15 -1.20
CA ARG A 204 4.02 -9.17 -0.18
C ARG A 204 4.26 -7.77 0.34
N GLY A 205 3.32 -7.37 1.20
CA GLY A 205 3.27 -6.06 1.85
C GLY A 205 2.84 -4.91 0.95
N ASP A 206 2.62 -5.20 -0.33
CA ASP A 206 1.80 -4.43 -1.25
C ASP A 206 0.38 -5.00 -1.34
N THR A 207 -0.48 -4.23 -2.00
CA THR A 207 -1.82 -4.65 -2.43
C THR A 207 -1.77 -5.03 -3.89
N SER A 208 -2.57 -6.03 -4.30
CA SER A 208 -2.80 -6.31 -5.71
C SER A 208 -4.29 -6.22 -6.02
N SER A 209 -4.65 -5.61 -7.15
CA SER A 209 -6.06 -5.30 -7.43
C SER A 209 -6.51 -5.52 -8.87
N ILE A 210 -7.81 -5.78 -9.01
CA ILE A 210 -8.54 -5.84 -10.27
C ILE A 210 -9.63 -4.76 -10.23
N LEU A 211 -9.64 -3.88 -11.23
CA LEU A 211 -10.73 -2.93 -11.45
C LEU A 211 -11.78 -3.60 -12.34
N LEU A 212 -13.01 -3.67 -11.85
CA LEU A 212 -14.16 -4.30 -12.49
C LEU A 212 -15.23 -3.25 -12.81
N THR A 213 -15.60 -3.15 -14.08
CA THR A 213 -16.72 -2.30 -14.52
C THR A 213 -17.95 -3.18 -14.73
N LEU A 214 -19.02 -2.86 -14.01
CA LEU A 214 -20.29 -3.59 -14.04
C LEU A 214 -21.42 -2.72 -14.59
N THR A 215 -22.40 -3.35 -15.24
CA THR A 215 -23.71 -2.77 -15.53
C THR A 215 -24.84 -3.69 -15.07
N GLY A 216 -26.05 -3.15 -14.93
CA GLY A 216 -27.21 -3.91 -14.45
C GLY A 216 -27.13 -4.26 -12.96
N VAL A 217 -26.30 -3.55 -12.19
CA VAL A 217 -26.14 -3.80 -10.75
C VAL A 217 -27.46 -3.54 -10.02
N ASN A 218 -27.83 -4.46 -9.13
CA ASN A 218 -29.04 -4.42 -8.32
C ASN A 218 -28.78 -5.05 -6.93
N GLU A 219 -29.81 -5.09 -6.09
CA GLU A 219 -29.72 -5.58 -4.71
C GLU A 219 -29.31 -7.06 -4.58
N ASN A 220 -29.47 -7.86 -5.64
CA ASN A 220 -29.08 -9.28 -5.67
C ASN A 220 -27.73 -9.52 -6.36
N THR A 221 -27.04 -8.46 -6.79
CA THR A 221 -25.72 -8.59 -7.42
C THR A 221 -24.72 -9.13 -6.40
N MET A 222 -24.02 -10.20 -6.79
CA MET A 222 -23.05 -10.88 -5.93
C MET A 222 -21.78 -11.16 -6.72
N ILE A 223 -20.66 -11.06 -6.01
CA ILE A 223 -19.33 -11.45 -6.47
C ILE A 223 -18.89 -12.65 -5.65
N SER A 224 -18.73 -13.79 -6.31
CA SER A 224 -18.27 -15.04 -5.71
C SER A 224 -16.80 -15.27 -6.05
N PHE A 225 -16.02 -15.63 -5.05
CA PHE A 225 -14.60 -15.97 -5.18
C PHE A 225 -14.41 -17.45 -4.88
N ASP A 226 -13.90 -18.20 -5.84
CA ASP A 226 -13.44 -19.58 -5.67
C ASP A 226 -11.92 -19.59 -5.77
N LEU A 227 -11.25 -19.54 -4.62
CA LEU A 227 -9.79 -19.44 -4.55
C LEU A 227 -9.14 -20.83 -4.48
N ASP A 228 -8.11 -21.02 -5.28
CA ASP A 228 -7.29 -22.22 -5.31
C ASP A 228 -6.44 -22.39 -4.04
N GLU A 229 -6.08 -23.63 -3.75
CA GLU A 229 -5.02 -23.93 -2.80
C GLU A 229 -3.69 -23.38 -3.33
N THR A 230 -2.94 -22.68 -2.49
CA THR A 230 -1.64 -22.13 -2.87
C THR A 230 -0.63 -22.26 -1.74
N THR A 231 0.64 -22.48 -2.10
CA THR A 231 1.75 -22.52 -1.13
C THR A 231 2.56 -21.24 -1.25
N GLU A 232 2.79 -20.57 -0.12
CA GLU A 232 3.65 -19.37 -0.05
C GLU A 232 5.04 -19.64 -0.64
N THR A 233 5.63 -18.63 -1.27
CA THR A 233 7.00 -18.73 -1.83
C THR A 233 7.83 -17.47 -1.55
N GLY A 234 9.11 -17.52 -1.93
CA GLY A 234 10.06 -16.41 -1.79
C GLY A 234 10.89 -16.52 -0.52
N SER A 235 12.21 -16.31 -0.64
CA SER A 235 13.15 -16.60 0.44
C SER A 235 14.33 -15.63 0.53
N ALA A 236 14.69 -15.21 1.75
CA ALA A 236 16.06 -15.11 2.24
C ALA A 236 16.07 -15.29 3.79
N PRO A 237 17.05 -16.04 4.33
CA PRO A 237 17.10 -16.44 5.74
C PRO A 237 17.31 -15.27 6.72
N PRO A 238 16.99 -15.46 8.02
CA PRO A 238 16.45 -16.67 8.66
C PRO A 238 14.93 -16.86 8.42
N PHE A 239 14.46 -18.12 8.46
CA PHE A 239 13.03 -18.50 8.42
C PHE A 239 12.72 -19.44 9.59
N TYR A 240 12.29 -18.89 10.72
CA TYR A 240 11.77 -19.69 11.82
C TYR A 240 10.40 -20.26 11.48
N ARG A 241 9.58 -19.48 10.75
CA ARG A 241 8.30 -19.95 10.20
C ARG A 241 8.49 -20.59 8.81
N PRO A 242 8.09 -21.86 8.60
CA PRO A 242 8.04 -22.45 7.26
C PRO A 242 6.92 -21.84 6.41
N HIS A 243 7.05 -21.93 5.08
CA HIS A 243 5.95 -21.57 4.17
C HIS A 243 4.69 -22.40 4.48
N ALA A 244 3.55 -21.72 4.54
CA ALA A 244 2.26 -22.38 4.69
C ALA A 244 1.63 -22.66 3.32
N THR A 245 0.89 -23.78 3.25
CA THR A 245 -0.10 -24.01 2.20
C THR A 245 -1.43 -23.49 2.70
N ILE A 246 -1.99 -22.51 1.99
CA ILE A 246 -3.32 -21.97 2.24
C ILE A 246 -4.31 -22.80 1.43
N ALA A 247 -5.25 -23.44 2.12
CA ALA A 247 -6.27 -24.27 1.51
C ALA A 247 -7.18 -23.48 0.56
N ALA A 248 -7.70 -24.16 -0.45
CA ALA A 248 -8.74 -23.62 -1.32
C ALA A 248 -9.92 -23.13 -0.47
N THR A 249 -10.47 -21.97 -0.83
CA THR A 249 -11.52 -21.30 -0.04
C THR A 249 -12.50 -20.62 -0.97
N GLN A 250 -13.79 -20.76 -0.66
CA GLN A 250 -14.86 -20.04 -1.34
C GLN A 250 -15.43 -18.95 -0.43
N THR A 251 -15.68 -17.76 -0.99
CA THR A 251 -16.36 -16.68 -0.27
C THR A 251 -17.21 -15.85 -1.23
N ASP A 252 -18.33 -15.34 -0.73
CA ASP A 252 -19.25 -14.51 -1.49
C ASP A 252 -19.36 -13.11 -0.87
N ILE A 253 -19.50 -12.11 -1.73
CA ILE A 253 -19.74 -10.72 -1.36
C ILE A 253 -20.98 -10.24 -2.11
N ALA A 254 -22.07 -10.01 -1.39
CA ALA A 254 -23.23 -9.37 -1.97
C ALA A 254 -23.02 -7.85 -2.00
N LEU A 255 -23.31 -7.20 -3.12
CA LEU A 255 -23.05 -5.76 -3.25
C LEU A 255 -23.96 -4.90 -2.37
N SER A 256 -25.05 -5.49 -1.86
CA SER A 256 -25.93 -4.91 -0.85
C SER A 256 -25.27 -4.82 0.53
N GLU A 257 -24.20 -5.57 0.79
CA GLU A 257 -23.48 -5.59 2.06
C GLU A 257 -22.39 -4.52 2.14
N LEU A 258 -22.14 -3.77 1.06
CA LEU A 258 -21.19 -2.67 1.09
C LEU A 258 -21.69 -1.57 2.03
N GLU A 259 -20.91 -1.30 3.07
CA GLU A 259 -21.10 -0.18 3.98
C GLU A 259 -20.20 0.97 3.50
N GLU A 260 -20.78 2.15 3.32
CA GLU A 260 -20.03 3.32 2.82
C GLU A 260 -19.19 3.01 1.57
N GLY A 261 -19.78 2.25 0.64
CA GLY A 261 -19.11 1.91 -0.62
C GLY A 261 -17.99 0.88 -0.52
N LYS A 262 -17.76 0.22 0.62
CA LYS A 262 -16.71 -0.79 0.80
C LYS A 262 -17.18 -1.98 1.63
N ILE A 263 -16.57 -3.13 1.39
CA ILE A 263 -16.65 -4.30 2.27
C ILE A 263 -15.33 -5.05 2.22
N THR A 264 -14.91 -5.59 3.36
CA THR A 264 -13.72 -6.44 3.47
C THR A 264 -14.13 -7.81 4.01
N ARG A 265 -13.71 -8.87 3.32
CA ARG A 265 -13.82 -10.26 3.76
C ARG A 265 -12.45 -10.78 4.15
N THR A 266 -12.29 -11.05 5.43
CA THR A 266 -11.07 -11.65 5.98
C THR A 266 -11.09 -13.17 5.81
N LEU A 267 -9.99 -13.71 5.30
CA LEU A 267 -9.72 -15.12 5.09
C LEU A 267 -8.67 -15.59 6.10
N ALA A 268 -9.02 -15.51 7.39
CA ALA A 268 -8.07 -15.68 8.47
C ALA A 268 -7.37 -17.05 8.43
N GLY A 269 -6.04 -17.03 8.32
CA GLY A 269 -5.17 -18.18 8.57
C GLY A 269 -4.70 -18.21 10.03
N PRO A 270 -4.19 -19.35 10.53
CA PRO A 270 -3.73 -19.47 11.91
C PRO A 270 -2.55 -18.55 12.26
N ASP A 271 -1.65 -18.30 11.30
CA ASP A 271 -0.47 -17.44 11.51
C ASP A 271 -0.67 -16.00 11.03
N TYR A 272 -1.50 -15.82 9.99
CA TYR A 272 -1.79 -14.53 9.37
C TYR A 272 -3.31 -14.36 9.28
N PRO A 273 -3.94 -13.77 10.32
CA PRO A 273 -5.38 -13.65 10.38
C PRO A 273 -5.92 -12.55 9.45
N GLU A 274 -5.06 -11.68 8.92
CA GLU A 274 -5.43 -10.47 8.16
C GLU A 274 -5.37 -10.63 6.64
N ASP A 275 -5.23 -11.85 6.10
CA ASP A 275 -5.42 -12.07 4.66
C ASP A 275 -6.84 -11.66 4.29
N ALA A 276 -7.01 -10.78 3.30
CA ALA A 276 -8.33 -10.23 3.01
C ALA A 276 -8.56 -9.92 1.53
N ILE A 277 -9.84 -9.98 1.16
CA ILE A 277 -10.38 -9.44 -0.08
C ILE A 277 -11.22 -8.21 0.28
N THR A 278 -10.93 -7.08 -0.34
CA THR A 278 -11.73 -5.87 -0.22
C THR A 278 -12.40 -5.57 -1.55
N VAL A 279 -13.72 -5.40 -1.53
CA VAL A 279 -14.48 -4.87 -2.66
C VAL A 279 -14.91 -3.45 -2.31
N ARG A 280 -14.53 -2.49 -3.14
CA ARG A 280 -14.92 -1.08 -2.94
C ARG A 280 -15.41 -0.44 -4.23
N ARG A 281 -16.44 0.38 -4.13
CA ARG A 281 -16.89 1.27 -5.21
C ARG A 281 -15.87 2.40 -5.36
N VAL A 282 -15.49 2.66 -6.60
CA VAL A 282 -14.52 3.71 -6.91
C VAL A 282 -15.02 4.68 -7.95
N ILE A 283 -14.66 5.95 -7.77
CA ILE A 283 -14.61 6.90 -8.88
C ILE A 283 -13.26 6.79 -9.58
N THR A 284 -13.23 6.81 -10.90
CA THR A 284 -11.99 6.76 -11.69
C THR A 284 -11.42 8.13 -12.05
N GLU A 285 -12.26 9.16 -12.00
CA GLU A 285 -11.89 10.55 -12.29
C GLU A 285 -11.61 11.31 -10.98
N GLY A 286 -10.46 11.05 -10.37
CA GLY A 286 -10.02 11.73 -9.15
C GLY A 286 -8.89 12.74 -9.38
N THR A 287 -8.64 13.58 -8.37
CA THR A 287 -7.52 14.52 -8.40
C THR A 287 -6.18 13.80 -8.20
N LYS A 288 -5.13 14.33 -8.83
CA LYS A 288 -3.76 13.87 -8.65
C LYS A 288 -2.95 14.75 -7.71
N ASP A 289 -3.47 15.92 -7.36
CA ASP A 289 -2.77 16.96 -6.60
C ASP A 289 -3.65 17.37 -5.43
N ILE A 290 -3.19 17.08 -4.22
CA ILE A 290 -3.92 17.30 -2.98
C ILE A 290 -2.98 17.99 -2.01
N SER A 291 -3.48 19.06 -1.39
CA SER A 291 -2.87 19.66 -0.21
C SER A 291 -3.82 19.53 0.95
N PHE A 292 -3.28 19.20 2.12
CA PHE A 292 -4.04 19.06 3.36
C PHE A 292 -3.37 19.84 4.48
N SER A 293 -4.18 20.20 5.48
CA SER A 293 -3.73 20.78 6.74
C SER A 293 -4.52 20.13 7.86
N PHE A 294 -3.84 19.69 8.90
CA PHE A 294 -4.43 19.00 10.05
C PHE A 294 -3.87 19.56 11.34
N ASP A 295 -4.76 20.04 12.21
CA ASP A 295 -4.42 20.46 13.57
C ASP A 295 -4.52 19.23 14.48
N ASP A 296 -3.37 18.72 14.97
CA ASP A 296 -3.36 17.55 15.83
C ASP A 296 -3.95 17.89 17.22
N PRO A 297 -5.14 17.35 17.58
CA PRO A 297 -5.79 17.68 18.84
C PRO A 297 -5.25 16.84 20.01
N SER A 298 -4.40 15.85 19.74
CA SER A 298 -3.88 14.94 20.76
C SER A 298 -2.88 15.65 21.68
N PHE A 299 -2.65 15.07 22.85
CA PHE A 299 -1.66 15.60 23.78
C PHE A 299 -0.24 15.53 23.17
N PRO A 300 0.58 16.58 23.33
CA PRO A 300 1.95 16.60 22.82
C PRO A 300 2.93 15.93 23.76
N ASP A 301 3.65 14.93 23.24
CA ASP A 301 4.73 14.26 23.98
C ASP A 301 6.09 14.48 23.33
N GLN A 302 7.12 14.39 24.16
CA GLN A 302 8.51 14.45 23.73
C GLN A 302 8.84 13.18 22.94
N GLY A 303 9.37 13.36 21.74
CA GLY A 303 9.73 12.23 20.88
C GLY A 303 8.60 11.74 19.98
N ASP A 304 7.41 12.37 20.03
CA ASP A 304 6.36 12.16 19.03
C ASP A 304 6.94 12.28 17.62
N TYR A 305 6.50 11.45 16.70
CA TYR A 305 6.89 11.56 15.29
C TYR A 305 5.71 11.42 14.35
N TYR A 306 5.77 12.17 13.24
CA TYR A 306 4.76 12.20 12.20
C TYR A 306 5.36 11.74 10.88
N TYR A 307 4.62 10.93 10.14
CA TYR A 307 4.88 10.68 8.72
C TYR A 307 3.55 10.46 8.03
N PHE A 308 3.54 10.55 6.72
CA PHE A 308 2.32 10.26 5.98
C PHE A 308 2.57 9.26 4.86
N LYS A 309 1.50 8.53 4.55
CA LYS A 309 1.42 7.53 3.50
C LYS A 309 0.39 7.99 2.49
N VAL A 310 0.72 7.81 1.21
CA VAL A 310 -0.19 8.11 0.09
C VAL A 310 -0.36 6.84 -0.71
N GLU A 311 -1.60 6.51 -1.03
CA GLU A 311 -1.92 5.48 -2.02
C GLU A 311 -2.56 6.12 -3.25
N GLN A 312 -2.29 5.55 -4.42
CA GLN A 312 -2.89 5.94 -5.69
C GLN A 312 -3.94 4.91 -6.14
N ALA A 313 -4.77 5.30 -7.11
CA ALA A 313 -5.78 4.42 -7.72
C ALA A 313 -5.21 3.12 -8.31
N ASN A 314 -3.92 3.12 -8.67
CA ASN A 314 -3.20 1.99 -9.26
C ASN A 314 -2.33 1.23 -8.24
N ASP A 315 -2.67 1.31 -6.96
CA ASP A 315 -1.97 0.68 -5.83
C ASP A 315 -0.52 1.13 -5.60
N ALA A 316 -0.06 2.15 -6.33
CA ALA A 316 1.23 2.77 -6.05
C ALA A 316 1.19 3.51 -4.71
N ILE A 317 2.24 3.35 -3.91
CA ILE A 317 2.32 3.89 -2.55
C ILE A 317 3.55 4.79 -2.44
N ALA A 318 3.45 5.83 -1.63
CA ALA A 318 4.59 6.60 -1.16
C ALA A 318 4.54 6.80 0.36
N TRP A 319 5.72 6.82 0.99
CA TRP A 319 5.89 7.10 2.41
C TRP A 319 6.90 8.22 2.60
N SER A 320 6.55 9.24 3.38
CA SER A 320 7.48 10.30 3.76
C SER A 320 8.49 9.81 4.81
N SER A 321 9.67 10.44 4.87
CA SER A 321 10.49 10.33 6.10
C SER A 321 9.76 10.99 7.28
N PRO A 322 9.95 10.51 8.52
CA PRO A 322 9.31 11.12 9.68
C PRO A 322 9.83 12.51 10.03
N ILE A 323 9.02 13.24 10.79
CA ILE A 323 9.37 14.47 11.50
C ILE A 323 9.18 14.20 12.98
N TRP A 324 10.23 14.41 13.78
CA TRP A 324 10.19 14.20 15.22
C TRP A 324 9.92 15.51 15.97
N ILE A 325 9.25 15.47 17.12
CA ILE A 325 8.91 16.63 17.93
C ILE A 325 9.67 16.63 19.25
N GLY A 326 10.25 17.77 19.60
CA GLY A 326 10.90 17.99 20.88
C GLY A 326 12.10 17.10 21.12
N GLY A 327 12.21 16.59 22.35
CA GLY A 327 13.26 15.68 22.82
C GLY A 327 13.11 14.26 22.30
N PHE A 328 13.84 13.34 22.92
CA PHE A 328 13.84 11.94 22.53
C PHE A 328 12.80 11.16 23.35
N PRO A 329 12.19 10.11 22.79
CA PRO A 329 11.27 9.27 23.54
C PRO A 329 11.96 8.69 24.78
N SER A 330 11.22 8.54 25.88
CA SER A 330 11.70 7.84 27.06
C SER A 330 11.95 6.38 26.69
N ARG A 331 13.20 5.93 26.86
CA ARG A 331 13.61 4.54 26.59
C ARG A 331 12.78 3.49 27.29
#